data_AF-A0A3D0XWJ0-F1
#
_entry.id   AF-A0A3D0XWJ0-F1
#
_cell.length_a   1.000
_cell.length_b   1.000
_cell.length_c   1.000
_cell.angle_alpha   90.00
_cell.angle_beta   90.00
_cell.angle_gamma   90.00
#
_symmetry.space_group_name_H-M   'P 1'
#
loop_
_entity.id
_entity.type
_entity.pdbx_description
1 polymer ?
#
loop_
_entity_poly.entity_id
_entity_poly.type
_entity_poly.pdbx_seq_one_letter_code
_entity_poly.pdbx_strand_id
1 'polypeptide(L)' 'MAKGRYGEFGGQYVPETLMHELHRLEDAYEYYKKDPQFRKELHDLFCNYANRPSLLYYAEKMTKDLGGA' A
#
# COMPACT_ATOMS: atom_id res chain seq x y z
N MET A 1 -3.07 -21.55 2.58
CA MET A 1 -4.01 -20.43 2.79
C MET A 1 -4.59 -20.04 1.44
N ALA A 2 -5.87 -19.70 1.34
CA ALA A 2 -6.47 -19.27 0.07
C ALA A 2 -5.88 -17.92 -0.35
N LYS A 3 -5.52 -17.77 -1.64
CA LYS A 3 -4.94 -16.56 -2.22
C LYS A 3 -5.87 -15.36 -1.97
N GLY A 4 -5.33 -14.21 -1.57
CA GLY A 4 -6.09 -12.98 -1.37
C GLY A 4 -7.04 -12.94 -0.16
N ARG A 5 -6.99 -13.92 0.76
CA ARG A 5 -7.81 -13.92 1.99
C ARG A 5 -7.00 -13.58 3.24
N TYR A 6 -7.64 -12.89 4.17
CA TYR A 6 -7.17 -12.62 5.53
C TYR A 6 -8.19 -13.22 6.50
N GLY A 7 -7.94 -14.45 6.95
CA GLY A 7 -8.94 -15.24 7.69
C GLY A 7 -10.19 -15.51 6.83
N GLU A 8 -11.35 -15.21 7.39
CA GLU A 8 -12.64 -15.32 6.67
C GLU A 8 -12.92 -14.14 5.74
N PHE A 9 -12.08 -13.10 5.70
CA PHE A 9 -12.32 -11.89 4.91
C PHE A 9 -11.42 -11.82 3.66
N GLY A 10 -11.81 -10.98 2.69
CA GLY A 10 -11.10 -10.83 1.42
C GLY A 10 -11.51 -11.88 0.38
N GLY A 11 -10.64 -12.14 -0.59
CA GLY A 11 -10.94 -12.91 -1.80
C GLY A 11 -11.44 -12.03 -2.95
N GLN A 12 -11.80 -12.66 -4.06
CA GLN A 12 -12.23 -11.99 -5.29
C GLN A 12 -13.67 -12.40 -5.61
N TYR A 13 -14.63 -11.49 -5.37
CA TYR A 13 -16.05 -11.66 -5.66
C TYR A 13 -16.45 -10.76 -6.83
N VAL A 14 -15.94 -11.08 -8.00
CA VAL A 14 -16.12 -10.29 -9.23
C VAL A 14 -16.66 -11.17 -10.36
N PRO A 15 -17.22 -10.59 -11.43
CA PRO A 15 -17.56 -11.35 -12.63
C PRO A 15 -16.36 -12.11 -13.20
N GLU A 16 -16.62 -13.30 -13.75
CA GLU A 16 -15.60 -14.16 -14.37
C GLU A 16 -14.82 -13.43 -15.48
N THR A 17 -15.49 -12.56 -16.22
CA THR A 17 -14.90 -11.74 -17.28
C THR A 17 -13.77 -10.83 -16.81
N LEU A 18 -13.70 -10.52 -15.51
CA LEU A 18 -12.63 -9.70 -14.91
C LEU A 18 -11.50 -10.53 -14.30
N MET A 19 -11.68 -11.84 -14.10
CA MET A 19 -10.70 -12.68 -13.40
C MET A 19 -9.36 -12.71 -14.10
N HIS A 20 -9.37 -12.75 -15.44
CA HIS A 20 -8.13 -12.76 -16.23
C HIS A 20 -7.30 -11.49 -16.00
N GLU A 21 -7.93 -10.31 -16.04
CA GLU A 21 -7.24 -9.03 -15.85
C GLU A 21 -6.75 -8.85 -14.42
N LEU A 22 -7.48 -9.36 -13.42
CA LEU A 22 -7.02 -9.36 -12.03
C LEU A 22 -5.76 -10.21 -11.83
N HIS A 23 -5.69 -11.39 -12.44
CA HIS A 23 -4.48 -12.22 -12.39
C HIS A 23 -3.30 -11.53 -13.08
N ARG A 24 -3.52 -10.90 -14.24
CA ARG A 24 -2.48 -10.13 -14.94
C ARG A 24 -1.93 -8.98 -14.08
N LEU A 25 -2.82 -8.26 -13.39
CA LEU A 25 -2.42 -7.20 -12.48
C LEU A 25 -1.61 -7.73 -11.30
N GLU A 26 -2.03 -8.86 -10.72
CA GLU A 26 -1.31 -9.49 -9.62
C GLU A 26 0.09 -9.95 -10.02
N ASP A 27 0.23 -10.58 -11.19
CA ASP A 27 1.53 -11.01 -11.72
C ASP A 27 2.46 -9.81 -11.99
N ALA A 28 1.92 -8.72 -12.56
CA ALA A 28 2.66 -7.48 -12.76
C ALA A 28 3.12 -6.87 -11.43
N TYR A 29 2.25 -6.83 -10.42
CA TYR A 29 2.61 -6.36 -9.08
C TYR A 29 3.70 -7.23 -8.44
N GLU A 30 3.58 -8.56 -8.50
CA GLU A 30 4.57 -9.49 -7.94
C GLU A 30 5.96 -9.33 -8.55
N TYR A 31 6.02 -8.97 -9.83
CA TYR A 31 7.24 -8.60 -10.53
C TYR A 31 7.76 -7.23 -10.09
N TYR A 32 7.00 -6.15 -10.31
CA TYR A 32 7.47 -4.78 -10.12
C TYR A 32 7.73 -4.41 -8.66
N LYS A 33 7.07 -5.07 -7.69
CA LYS A 33 7.39 -4.85 -6.27
C LYS A 33 8.82 -5.29 -5.91
N LYS A 34 9.45 -6.15 -6.72
CA LYS A 34 10.83 -6.64 -6.55
C LYS A 34 11.80 -5.98 -7.52
N ASP A 35 11.32 -5.36 -8.60
CA ASP A 35 12.14 -4.71 -9.61
C ASP A 35 12.89 -3.48 -9.03
N PRO A 36 14.23 -3.46 -9.05
CA PRO A 36 15.01 -2.35 -8.52
C PRO A 36 14.76 -1.03 -9.26
N GLN A 37 14.50 -1.08 -10.58
CA GLN A 37 14.28 0.12 -11.38
C GLN A 37 12.97 0.80 -10.99
N PHE A 38 11.88 0.05 -10.93
CA PHE A 38 10.58 0.53 -10.48
C PHE A 38 10.62 1.09 -9.06
N ARG A 39 11.28 0.38 -8.13
CA ARG A 39 11.41 0.84 -6.74
C ARG A 39 12.19 2.14 -6.63
N LYS A 40 13.23 2.31 -7.44
CA LYS A 40 14.00 3.56 -7.49
C LYS A 40 13.15 4.71 -7.98
N GLU A 41 12.44 4.55 -9.09
CA GLU A 41 11.54 5.58 -9.62
C GLU A 41 10.44 5.95 -8.62
N LEU A 42 9.80 4.95 -8.00
CA LEU A 42 8.76 5.18 -7.00
C LEU A 42 9.31 5.95 -5.78
N HIS A 43 10.52 5.62 -5.34
CA HIS A 43 11.17 6.35 -4.25
C HIS A 43 11.52 7.80 -4.64
N ASP A 44 12.04 8.00 -5.85
CA ASP A 44 12.35 9.32 -6.39
C ASP A 44 11.07 10.19 -6.46
N LEU A 45 9.94 9.61 -6.87
CA LEU A 45 8.63 10.29 -6.85
C LEU A 45 8.15 10.58 -5.41
N PHE A 46 8.35 9.65 -4.47
CA PHE A 46 7.99 9.92 -3.09
C PHE A 46 8.75 11.11 -2.51
N CYS A 47 10.06 11.18 -2.73
CA CYS A 47 10.88 12.25 -2.18
C CYS A 47 10.71 13.58 -2.92
N ASN A 48 10.72 13.55 -4.25
CA ASN A 48 10.86 14.77 -5.06
C ASN A 48 9.53 15.29 -5.63
N TYR A 49 8.45 14.50 -5.56
CA TYR A 49 7.13 14.91 -6.04
C TYR A 49 6.08 14.89 -4.92
N ALA A 50 5.98 13.80 -4.16
CA ALA A 50 4.99 13.63 -3.10
C ALA A 50 5.41 14.18 -1.73
N ASN A 51 6.63 14.74 -1.62
CA ASN A 51 7.19 15.34 -0.40
C ASN A 51 7.18 14.40 0.82
N ARG A 52 7.72 13.19 0.61
CA ARG A 52 7.91 12.17 1.65
C ARG A 52 9.38 12.09 2.08
N PRO A 53 9.66 11.69 3.34
CA PRO A 53 8.71 11.31 4.38
C PRO A 53 7.94 12.51 4.93
N SER A 54 6.69 12.27 5.33
CA SER A 54 5.90 13.29 6.01
C SER A 54 6.48 13.54 7.41
N LEU A 55 6.42 14.79 7.88
CA LEU A 55 6.83 15.14 9.23
C LEU A 55 5.94 14.46 10.27
N LEU A 56 6.56 13.84 11.27
CA LEU A 56 5.86 13.35 12.44
C LEU A 56 5.78 14.49 13.48
N TYR A 57 4.61 15.10 13.61
CA TYR A 57 4.39 16.22 14.52
C TYR A 57 3.91 15.74 15.90
N TYR A 58 4.54 16.25 16.97
CA TYR A 58 4.09 16.03 18.33
C TYR A 58 2.98 17.03 18.70
N ALA A 59 1.76 16.52 18.90
CA ALA A 59 0.57 17.31 19.19
C ALA A 59 0.46 17.72 20.67
N GLU A 60 1.41 18.54 21.15
CA GLU A 60 1.59 18.87 22.58
C GLU A 60 0.30 19.29 23.30
N LYS A 61 -0.51 20.17 22.69
CA LYS A 61 -1.77 20.65 23.30
C LYS A 61 -2.77 19.51 23.48
N MET A 62 -2.98 18.73 22.43
CA MET A 62 -3.89 17.58 22.45
C MET A 62 -3.41 16.51 23.44
N THR A 63 -2.10 16.28 23.54
CA THR A 63 -1.54 15.36 24.54
C THR A 63 -1.84 15.83 25.97
N LYS A 64 -1.72 17.13 26.25
CA LYS A 64 -2.05 17.70 27.56
C LYS A 64 -3.55 17.59 27.87
N ASP A 65 -4.41 17.91 26.90
CA ASP A 65 -5.87 17.90 27.08
C ASP A 65 -6.43 16.49 27.35
N LEU A 66 -5.83 15.46 26.74
CA LEU A 66 -6.29 14.06 26.86
C LEU A 66 -5.58 13.26 27.96
N GLY A 67 -4.61 13.85 28.67
CA GLY A 67 -3.90 13.19 29.76
C GLY A 67 -2.78 12.24 29.34
N GLY A 68 -2.29 12.35 28.10
CA GLY A 68 -1.27 11.45 27.56
C GLY A 68 -1.83 10.12 27.05
N ALA A 69 -0.92 9.22 26.66
CA ALA A 69 -1.19 7.82 26.33
C ALA A 69 -0.46 6.92 27.33
#